data_AF-A0A2P2JA89-F1
#
_entry.id   AF-A0A2P2JA89-F1
#
_cell.length_a   1.000
_cell.length_b   1.000
_cell.length_c   1.000
_cell.angle_alpha   90.00
_cell.angle_beta   90.00
_cell.angle_gamma   90.00
#
_symmetry.space_group_name_H-M   'P 1'
#
loop_
_entity.id
_entity.type
_entity.pdbx_description
1 polymer ?
#
loop_
_entity_poly.entity_id
_entity_poly.type
_entity_poly.pdbx_seq_one_letter_code
_entity_poly.pdbx_strand_id
1 'polypeptide(L)'
;MAKEKGDGGKVALLESTGLGLASAMNVARHLSGEPLPVLIDKVKYMKEVFLSGSDDKEIFVKNARRMLMHLSIAIDDDLQQTLSFFEKVEARRGGLNTLGSPNVAFQYLVESFPLILLLPIESHLKPMVEFLESIEVPKERMAHIFLLFPPIILYDTKVHKRKVLAFEKIGLVGRDLGKMLLKYPWIFSTCIQDNYNEILSLLNMEKVPKVIVDRAVRSWPHILGCATSKMKVMVEQFAELGVKNEKLGQVVAASPQLLLKKPQEFLEV
;
A
#
# COMPACT_ATOMS: atom_id res chain seq x y z
N MET A 1 -25.71 -39.19 -13.69
CA MET A 1 -25.96 -37.90 -14.39
C MET A 1 -25.16 -36.82 -13.68
N ALA A 2 -23.98 -36.46 -14.19
CA ALA A 2 -23.25 -35.30 -13.70
C ALA A 2 -24.04 -34.06 -14.15
N LYS A 3 -24.68 -33.36 -13.22
CA LYS A 3 -25.06 -31.97 -13.47
C LYS A 3 -23.72 -31.24 -13.62
N GLU A 4 -23.30 -30.97 -14.85
CA GLU A 4 -22.42 -29.84 -15.10
C GLU A 4 -23.19 -28.61 -14.61
N LYS A 5 -22.99 -28.27 -13.33
CA LYS A 5 -23.29 -26.95 -12.81
C LYS A 5 -22.37 -26.04 -13.63
N GLY A 6 -22.92 -25.44 -14.68
CA GLY A 6 -22.28 -24.29 -15.31
C GLY A 6 -21.87 -23.28 -14.24
N ASP A 7 -20.89 -22.45 -14.54
CA ASP A 7 -20.39 -21.38 -13.68
C ASP A 7 -21.50 -20.41 -13.19
N GLY A 8 -22.70 -20.49 -13.78
CA GLY A 8 -23.85 -19.65 -13.48
C GLY A 8 -23.68 -18.25 -14.05
N GLY A 9 -22.95 -18.10 -15.16
CA GLY A 9 -22.67 -16.82 -15.83
C GLY A 9 -21.55 -16.00 -15.18
N LYS A 10 -20.84 -16.54 -14.19
CA LYS A 10 -19.78 -15.83 -13.45
C LYS A 10 -18.54 -15.57 -14.30
N VAL A 11 -18.12 -16.52 -15.13
CA VAL A 11 -17.00 -16.37 -16.06
C VAL A 11 -17.35 -15.28 -17.08
N ALA A 12 -18.55 -15.30 -17.66
CA ALA A 12 -19.00 -14.27 -18.59
C ALA A 12 -19.03 -12.87 -17.95
N LEU A 13 -19.49 -12.75 -16.69
CA LEU A 13 -19.42 -11.51 -15.92
C LEU A 13 -17.97 -11.04 -15.76
N LEU A 14 -17.05 -11.93 -15.39
CA LEU A 14 -15.64 -11.61 -15.18
C LEU A 14 -14.92 -11.26 -16.49
N GLU A 15 -15.25 -11.91 -17.60
CA GLU A 15 -14.75 -11.51 -18.93
C GLU A 15 -15.25 -10.12 -19.31
N SER A 16 -16.49 -9.76 -18.95
CA SER A 16 -17.01 -8.40 -19.15
C SER A 16 -16.26 -7.33 -18.36
N THR A 17 -15.48 -7.71 -17.34
CA THR A 17 -14.58 -6.79 -16.63
C THR A 17 -13.21 -6.65 -17.28
N GLY A 18 -12.97 -7.31 -18.42
CA GLY A 18 -11.72 -7.28 -19.18
C GLY A 18 -10.77 -8.45 -18.91
N LEU A 19 -11.15 -9.40 -18.04
CA LEU A 19 -10.33 -10.59 -17.80
C LEU A 19 -10.33 -11.49 -19.04
N GLY A 20 -9.18 -12.09 -19.36
CA GLY A 20 -9.14 -13.19 -20.32
C GLY A 20 -9.77 -14.46 -19.73
N LEU A 21 -10.29 -15.34 -20.58
CA LEU A 21 -11.01 -16.56 -20.19
C LEU A 21 -10.31 -17.36 -19.07
N ALA A 22 -9.01 -17.62 -19.19
CA ALA A 22 -8.27 -18.39 -18.19
C ALA A 22 -8.26 -17.70 -16.80
N SER A 23 -8.04 -16.39 -16.77
CA SER A 23 -8.10 -15.59 -15.54
C SER A 23 -9.52 -15.53 -14.98
N ALA A 24 -10.52 -15.34 -15.83
CA ALA A 24 -11.93 -15.34 -15.44
C ALA A 24 -12.35 -16.69 -14.83
N MET A 25 -11.97 -17.81 -15.46
CA MET A 25 -12.19 -19.15 -14.91
C MET A 25 -11.49 -19.33 -13.57
N ASN A 26 -10.26 -18.83 -13.42
CA ASN A 26 -9.53 -18.94 -12.16
C ASN A 26 -10.21 -18.17 -11.03
N VAL A 27 -10.57 -16.91 -11.28
CA VAL A 27 -11.29 -16.08 -10.30
C VAL A 27 -12.65 -16.71 -9.97
N ALA A 28 -13.40 -17.20 -10.96
CA ALA A 28 -14.71 -17.81 -10.77
C ALA A 28 -14.71 -19.02 -9.82
N ARG A 29 -13.60 -19.77 -9.72
CA ARG A 29 -13.47 -20.90 -8.78
C ARG A 29 -13.65 -20.47 -7.32
N HIS A 30 -13.21 -19.26 -6.97
CA HIS A 30 -13.37 -18.70 -5.63
C HIS A 30 -14.81 -18.27 -5.34
N LEU A 31 -15.64 -18.07 -6.37
CA LEU A 31 -16.98 -17.47 -6.27
C LEU A 31 -18.11 -18.49 -6.39
N SER A 32 -17.82 -19.79 -6.25
CA SER A 32 -18.79 -20.87 -6.50
C SER A 32 -20.07 -20.74 -5.65
N GLY A 33 -19.96 -20.21 -4.42
CA GLY A 33 -21.07 -19.99 -3.50
C GLY A 33 -21.83 -18.67 -3.66
N GLU A 34 -21.34 -17.74 -4.49
CA GLU A 34 -21.93 -16.41 -4.61
C GLU A 34 -23.03 -16.35 -5.70
N PRO A 35 -24.23 -15.82 -5.41
CA PRO A 35 -25.24 -15.58 -6.43
C PRO A 35 -24.79 -14.54 -7.47
N LEU A 36 -25.08 -14.79 -8.75
CA LEU A 36 -24.69 -13.88 -9.84
C LEU A 36 -25.20 -12.44 -9.64
N PRO A 37 -26.46 -12.17 -9.25
CA PRO A 37 -26.93 -10.80 -9.02
C PRO A 37 -26.12 -10.06 -7.96
N VAL A 38 -25.77 -10.75 -6.87
CA VAL A 38 -24.94 -10.20 -5.78
C VAL A 38 -23.54 -9.86 -6.29
N LEU A 39 -22.94 -10.71 -7.13
CA LEU A 39 -21.64 -10.43 -7.73
C LEU A 39 -21.69 -9.23 -8.68
N ILE A 40 -22.76 -9.07 -9.46
CA ILE A 40 -22.95 -7.91 -10.34
C ILE A 40 -22.98 -6.62 -9.49
N ASP A 41 -23.75 -6.62 -8.41
CA ASP A 41 -23.86 -5.46 -7.51
C ASP A 41 -22.51 -5.14 -6.84
N LYS A 42 -21.77 -6.17 -6.40
CA LYS A 42 -20.42 -6.00 -5.85
C LYS A 42 -19.44 -5.42 -6.86
N VAL A 43 -19.40 -5.96 -8.09
CA VAL A 43 -18.54 -5.44 -9.16
C VAL A 43 -18.88 -4.00 -9.47
N LYS A 44 -20.17 -3.64 -9.56
CA LYS A 44 -20.62 -2.27 -9.80
C LYS A 44 -20.19 -1.34 -8.66
N TYR A 45 -20.46 -1.72 -7.41
CA TYR A 45 -20.08 -0.95 -6.23
C TYR A 45 -18.56 -0.73 -6.15
N MET A 46 -17.77 -1.79 -6.32
CA MET A 46 -16.32 -1.68 -6.29
C MET A 46 -15.78 -0.81 -7.41
N LYS A 47 -16.36 -0.87 -8.61
CA LYS A 47 -15.93 0.00 -9.71
C LYS A 47 -16.21 1.48 -9.41
N GLU A 48 -17.34 1.76 -8.77
CA GLU A 48 -17.71 3.11 -8.35
C GLU A 48 -16.80 3.63 -7.23
N VAL A 49 -16.53 2.81 -6.22
CA VAL A 49 -15.75 3.22 -5.04
C VAL A 49 -14.23 3.21 -5.30
N PHE A 50 -13.72 2.17 -5.97
CA PHE A 50 -12.28 1.97 -6.12
C PHE A 50 -11.69 2.69 -7.33
N LEU A 51 -12.50 3.27 -8.23
CA LEU A 51 -12.00 3.72 -9.53
C LEU A 51 -12.64 5.01 -10.09
N SER A 52 -13.41 5.76 -9.30
CA SER A 52 -14.08 7.00 -9.75
C SER A 52 -13.17 8.24 -9.78
N GLY A 53 -11.88 8.13 -9.45
CA GLY A 53 -10.95 9.26 -9.39
C GLY A 53 -10.14 9.52 -10.66
N SER A 54 -10.05 10.79 -11.10
CA SER A 54 -9.32 11.19 -12.32
C SER A 54 -7.95 11.85 -12.12
N ASP A 55 -7.63 12.37 -10.94
CA ASP A 55 -6.74 13.56 -10.93
C ASP A 55 -5.28 13.40 -10.49
N ASP A 56 -4.76 12.18 -10.22
CA ASP A 56 -3.35 12.11 -9.79
C ASP A 56 -2.63 10.79 -10.11
N LYS A 57 -2.80 10.32 -11.35
CA LYS A 57 -2.18 9.08 -11.84
C LYS A 57 -0.66 9.08 -11.68
N GLU A 58 -0.04 10.24 -11.84
CA GLU A 58 1.41 10.38 -11.75
C GLU A 58 1.92 10.24 -10.31
N ILE A 59 1.17 10.75 -9.31
CA ILE A 59 1.61 10.74 -7.92
C ILE A 59 1.62 9.32 -7.34
N PHE A 60 0.57 8.52 -7.56
CA PHE A 60 0.55 7.17 -6.99
C PHE A 60 1.62 6.28 -7.65
N VAL A 61 1.83 6.37 -8.97
CA VAL A 61 2.91 5.62 -9.66
C VAL A 61 4.28 6.02 -9.13
N LYS A 62 4.51 7.32 -8.89
CA LYS A 62 5.75 7.80 -8.24
C LYS A 62 5.91 7.20 -6.85
N ASN A 63 4.85 7.12 -6.05
CA ASN A 63 4.91 6.50 -4.72
C ASN A 63 5.20 5.00 -4.78
N ALA A 64 4.55 4.25 -5.70
CA ALA A 64 4.84 2.83 -5.92
C ALA A 64 6.31 2.60 -6.28
N ARG A 65 6.84 3.35 -7.25
CA ARG A 65 8.25 3.25 -7.66
C ARG A 65 9.22 3.61 -6.55
N ARG A 66 8.93 4.65 -5.77
CA ARG A 66 9.74 5.03 -4.60
C ARG A 66 9.73 3.95 -3.53
N MET A 67 8.57 3.34 -3.25
CA MET A 67 8.49 2.19 -2.35
C MET A 67 9.38 1.04 -2.86
N LEU A 68 9.21 0.62 -4.11
CA LEU A 68 10.01 -0.45 -4.72
C LEU A 68 11.53 -0.17 -4.69
N MET A 69 11.93 1.09 -4.91
CA MET A 69 13.35 1.48 -4.89
C MET A 69 13.99 1.35 -3.50
N HIS A 70 13.23 1.62 -2.42
CA HIS A 70 13.77 1.73 -1.07
C HIS A 70 13.44 0.53 -0.17
N LEU A 71 12.49 -0.32 -0.57
CA LEU A 71 12.16 -1.53 0.15
C LEU A 71 13.35 -2.48 0.22
N SER A 72 13.79 -2.79 1.43
CA SER A 72 14.94 -3.65 1.68
C SER A 72 14.89 -4.44 2.99
N ILE A 73 13.78 -4.36 3.70
CA ILE A 73 13.49 -5.21 4.86
C ILE A 73 12.96 -6.59 4.41
N ALA A 74 12.92 -7.54 5.35
CA ALA A 74 12.14 -8.76 5.16
C ALA A 74 10.65 -8.39 5.05
N ILE A 75 9.97 -8.99 4.07
CA ILE A 75 8.57 -8.68 3.75
C ILE A 75 7.64 -9.74 4.31
N ASP A 76 6.46 -9.29 4.76
CA ASP A 76 5.36 -10.18 5.16
C ASP A 76 4.48 -10.56 3.96
N ASP A 77 3.50 -11.44 4.19
CA ASP A 77 2.60 -11.94 3.14
C ASP A 77 1.83 -10.81 2.44
N ASP A 78 1.41 -9.78 3.18
CA ASP A 78 0.68 -8.64 2.62
C ASP A 78 1.56 -7.87 1.62
N LEU A 79 2.82 -7.57 1.98
CA LEU A 79 3.75 -6.96 1.04
C LEU A 79 4.11 -7.90 -0.11
N GLN A 80 4.33 -9.18 0.14
CA GLN A 80 4.64 -10.15 -0.91
C GLN A 80 3.53 -10.19 -1.97
N GLN A 81 2.26 -10.24 -1.55
CA GLN A 81 1.12 -10.18 -2.47
C GLN A 81 1.06 -8.85 -3.23
N THR A 82 1.36 -7.74 -2.56
CA THR A 82 1.40 -6.40 -3.18
C THR A 82 2.50 -6.29 -4.24
N LEU A 83 3.69 -6.84 -3.96
CA LEU A 83 4.80 -6.85 -4.90
C LEU A 83 4.49 -7.74 -6.10
N SER A 84 3.96 -8.94 -5.89
CA SER A 84 3.53 -9.82 -7.00
C SER A 84 2.43 -9.19 -7.86
N PHE A 85 1.54 -8.39 -7.26
CA PHE A 85 0.59 -7.57 -8.01
C PHE A 85 1.29 -6.53 -8.88
N PHE A 86 2.27 -5.79 -8.34
CA PHE A 86 3.04 -4.82 -9.12
C PHE A 86 3.87 -5.47 -10.22
N GLU A 87 4.52 -6.61 -9.97
CA GLU A 87 5.27 -7.37 -10.96
C GLU A 87 4.37 -7.79 -12.14
N LYS A 88 3.17 -8.30 -11.85
CA LYS A 88 2.18 -8.65 -12.88
C LYS A 88 1.80 -7.44 -13.73
N VAL A 89 1.62 -6.28 -13.11
CA VAL A 89 1.26 -5.03 -13.81
C VAL A 89 2.43 -4.51 -14.64
N GLU A 90 3.64 -4.48 -14.08
CA GLU A 90 4.87 -4.04 -14.77
C GLU A 90 5.22 -4.93 -15.97
N ALA A 91 4.91 -6.23 -15.91
CA ALA A 91 5.14 -7.16 -17.02
C ALA A 91 4.26 -6.87 -18.26
N ARG A 92 3.22 -6.05 -18.15
CA ARG A 92 2.32 -5.71 -19.26
C ARG A 92 2.69 -4.36 -19.89
N ARG A 93 2.34 -4.17 -21.17
CA ARG A 93 2.61 -2.92 -21.89
C ARG A 93 2.03 -1.72 -21.15
N GLY A 94 2.90 -0.76 -20.81
CA GLY A 94 2.54 0.47 -20.07
C GLY A 94 2.81 0.39 -18.57
N GLY A 95 3.07 -0.81 -18.02
CA GLY A 95 3.45 -1.02 -16.62
C GLY A 95 2.47 -0.43 -15.62
N LEU A 96 2.99 0.09 -14.50
CA LEU A 96 2.17 0.72 -13.45
C LEU A 96 1.31 1.90 -13.94
N ASN A 97 1.66 2.55 -15.06
CA ASN A 97 0.84 3.62 -15.62
C ASN A 97 -0.54 3.13 -16.07
N THR A 98 -0.69 1.83 -16.36
CA THR A 98 -1.96 1.22 -16.75
C THR A 98 -2.99 1.22 -15.62
N LEU A 99 -2.54 1.27 -14.36
CA LEU A 99 -3.42 1.41 -13.18
C LEU A 99 -4.13 2.76 -13.12
N GLY A 100 -3.72 3.72 -13.96
CA GLY A 100 -4.47 4.96 -14.15
C GLY A 100 -5.77 4.77 -14.95
N SER A 101 -6.01 3.62 -15.58
CA SER A 101 -7.29 3.31 -16.22
C SER A 101 -8.17 2.52 -15.25
N PRO A 102 -9.34 3.05 -14.83
CA PRO A 102 -10.28 2.37 -13.93
C PRO A 102 -10.51 0.89 -14.28
N ASN A 103 -10.96 0.62 -15.51
CA ASN A 103 -11.30 -0.74 -15.92
C ASN A 103 -10.09 -1.70 -15.87
N VAL A 104 -8.92 -1.20 -16.26
CA VAL A 104 -7.68 -2.00 -16.26
C VAL A 104 -7.19 -2.23 -14.83
N ALA A 105 -7.23 -1.21 -13.98
CA ALA A 105 -6.88 -1.33 -12.56
C ALA A 105 -7.79 -2.34 -11.85
N PHE A 106 -9.11 -2.28 -12.11
CA PHE A 106 -10.05 -3.26 -11.59
C PHE A 106 -9.72 -4.67 -12.03
N GLN A 107 -9.47 -4.86 -13.34
CA GLN A 107 -9.10 -6.15 -13.90
C GLN A 107 -7.90 -6.74 -13.17
N TYR A 108 -6.80 -5.99 -13.02
CA TYR A 108 -5.62 -6.49 -12.31
C TYR A 108 -5.91 -6.77 -10.84
N LEU A 109 -6.71 -5.91 -10.20
CA LEU A 109 -7.05 -6.05 -8.79
C LEU A 109 -7.84 -7.35 -8.54
N VAL A 110 -8.89 -7.62 -9.31
CA VAL A 110 -9.67 -8.87 -9.15
C VAL A 110 -8.89 -10.11 -9.59
N GLU A 111 -7.97 -9.97 -10.55
CA GLU A 111 -7.13 -11.07 -11.01
C GLU A 111 -6.11 -11.48 -9.94
N SER A 112 -5.57 -10.52 -9.19
CA SER A 112 -4.56 -10.77 -8.16
C SER A 112 -5.16 -10.98 -6.77
N PHE A 113 -6.32 -10.40 -6.48
CA PHE A 113 -7.01 -10.49 -5.20
C PHE A 113 -8.47 -10.95 -5.40
N PRO A 114 -8.72 -12.18 -5.88
CA PRO A 114 -10.06 -12.65 -6.20
C PRO A 114 -11.01 -12.65 -4.99
N LEU A 115 -10.47 -12.79 -3.78
CA LEU A 115 -11.25 -12.84 -2.54
C LEU A 115 -11.95 -11.51 -2.20
N ILE A 116 -11.55 -10.38 -2.79
CA ILE A 116 -12.26 -9.11 -2.57
C ILE A 116 -13.73 -9.22 -3.00
N LEU A 117 -14.02 -10.01 -4.05
CA LEU A 117 -15.38 -10.21 -4.56
C LEU A 117 -16.26 -11.05 -3.61
N LEU A 118 -15.68 -11.66 -2.56
CA LEU A 118 -16.43 -12.34 -1.51
C LEU A 118 -16.84 -11.38 -0.38
N LEU A 119 -16.24 -10.20 -0.28
CA LEU A 119 -16.48 -9.27 0.81
C LEU A 119 -17.92 -8.69 0.75
N PRO A 120 -18.66 -8.69 1.87
CA PRO A 120 -19.98 -8.06 1.92
C PRO A 120 -19.90 -6.54 1.72
N ILE A 121 -20.82 -5.97 0.94
CA ILE A 121 -20.86 -4.53 0.70
C ILE A 121 -21.14 -3.78 2.02
N GLU A 122 -22.23 -4.13 2.69
CA GLU A 122 -22.73 -3.38 3.86
C GLU A 122 -21.84 -3.51 5.10
N SER A 123 -21.35 -4.72 5.41
CA SER A 123 -20.64 -4.98 6.66
C SER A 123 -19.12 -4.92 6.54
N HIS A 124 -18.57 -4.69 5.33
CA HIS A 124 -17.13 -4.69 5.10
C HIS A 124 -16.67 -3.54 4.20
N LEU A 125 -17.16 -3.48 2.96
CA LEU A 125 -16.67 -2.48 2.00
C LEU A 125 -17.11 -1.06 2.35
N LYS A 126 -18.38 -0.85 2.75
CA LYS A 126 -18.86 0.45 3.22
C LYS A 126 -18.13 0.95 4.47
N PRO A 127 -17.97 0.14 5.54
CA PRO A 127 -17.16 0.53 6.70
C PRO A 127 -15.72 0.93 6.35
N MET A 128 -15.10 0.27 5.36
CA MET A 128 -13.77 0.66 4.89
C MET A 128 -13.77 2.05 4.23
N VAL A 129 -14.79 2.35 3.41
CA VAL A 129 -14.96 3.69 2.82
C VAL A 129 -15.21 4.73 3.91
N GLU A 130 -16.15 4.47 4.81
CA GLU A 130 -16.48 5.37 5.93
C GLU A 130 -15.27 5.63 6.82
N PHE A 131 -14.43 4.61 7.07
CA PHE A 131 -13.16 4.79 7.76
C PHE A 131 -12.25 5.77 7.02
N LEU A 132 -12.01 5.58 5.72
CA LEU A 132 -11.17 6.47 4.93
C LEU A 132 -11.73 7.90 4.90
N GLU A 133 -13.06 8.07 4.81
CA GLU A 133 -13.71 9.39 4.91
C GLU A 133 -13.47 10.02 6.29
N SER A 134 -13.58 9.25 7.37
CA SER A 134 -13.42 9.75 8.75
C SER A 134 -12.01 10.29 9.04
N ILE A 135 -11.01 9.85 8.29
CA ILE A 135 -9.61 10.35 8.35
C ILE A 135 -9.31 11.35 7.23
N GLU A 136 -10.36 11.91 6.62
CA GLU A 136 -10.32 12.92 5.58
C GLU A 136 -9.60 12.50 4.29
N VAL A 137 -9.68 11.22 3.91
CA VAL A 137 -9.27 10.77 2.58
C VAL A 137 -10.38 11.12 1.58
N PRO A 138 -10.10 11.91 0.53
CA PRO A 138 -11.08 12.20 -0.52
C PRO A 138 -11.46 10.92 -1.29
N LYS A 139 -12.74 10.76 -1.63
CA LYS A 139 -13.27 9.57 -2.34
C LYS A 139 -12.51 9.29 -3.63
N GLU A 140 -12.20 10.34 -4.35
CA GLU A 140 -11.51 10.34 -5.64
C GLU A 140 -10.06 9.84 -5.52
N ARG A 141 -9.52 9.77 -4.30
CA ARG A 141 -8.16 9.30 -4.03
C ARG A 141 -8.09 7.96 -3.28
N MET A 142 -9.22 7.40 -2.84
CA MET A 142 -9.24 6.10 -2.15
C MET A 142 -8.70 4.97 -3.03
N ALA A 143 -8.98 5.05 -4.34
CA ALA A 143 -8.39 4.19 -5.37
C ALA A 143 -6.88 4.00 -5.22
N HIS A 144 -6.16 5.08 -4.91
CA HIS A 144 -4.70 5.04 -4.76
C HIS A 144 -4.28 4.19 -3.57
N ILE A 145 -5.00 4.24 -2.45
CA ILE A 145 -4.70 3.44 -1.26
C ILE A 145 -4.89 1.96 -1.60
N PHE A 146 -6.03 1.63 -2.20
CA PHE A 146 -6.40 0.26 -2.56
C PHE A 146 -5.48 -0.35 -3.62
N LEU A 147 -5.04 0.42 -4.60
CA LEU A 147 -4.14 -0.08 -5.65
C LEU A 147 -2.68 -0.14 -5.19
N LEU A 148 -2.26 0.74 -4.28
CA LEU A 148 -0.90 0.70 -3.75
C LEU A 148 -0.72 -0.39 -2.68
N PHE A 149 -1.76 -0.71 -1.91
CA PHE A 149 -1.71 -1.77 -0.91
C PHE A 149 -3.06 -2.52 -0.83
N PRO A 150 -3.38 -3.37 -1.84
CA PRO A 150 -4.65 -4.11 -1.91
C PRO A 150 -5.02 -4.94 -0.67
N PRO A 151 -4.08 -5.55 0.09
CA PRO A 151 -4.42 -6.31 1.30
C PRO A 151 -5.26 -5.54 2.32
N ILE A 152 -5.16 -4.20 2.35
CA ILE A 152 -5.97 -3.37 3.26
C ILE A 152 -7.48 -3.61 3.11
N ILE A 153 -7.94 -3.94 1.90
CA ILE A 153 -9.35 -4.21 1.60
C ILE A 153 -9.81 -5.50 2.29
N LEU A 154 -8.92 -6.46 2.48
CA LEU A 154 -9.23 -7.79 3.03
C LEU A 154 -9.20 -7.83 4.56
N TYR A 155 -8.71 -6.78 5.22
CA TYR A 155 -8.63 -6.75 6.68
C TYR A 155 -10.02 -6.73 7.32
N ASP A 156 -10.22 -7.63 8.27
CA ASP A 156 -11.38 -7.55 9.15
C ASP A 156 -11.28 -6.35 10.11
N THR A 157 -12.39 -6.04 10.78
CA THR A 157 -12.48 -4.91 11.71
C THR A 157 -11.46 -4.98 12.84
N LYS A 158 -11.09 -6.17 13.33
CA LYS A 158 -10.15 -6.34 14.45
C LYS A 158 -8.72 -6.05 14.00
N VAL A 159 -8.31 -6.61 12.86
CA VAL A 159 -7.00 -6.37 12.25
C VAL A 159 -6.84 -4.90 11.91
N HIS A 160 -7.86 -4.31 11.29
CA HIS A 160 -7.87 -2.92 10.91
C HIS A 160 -7.69 -2.00 12.13
N LYS A 161 -8.52 -2.16 13.18
CA LYS A 161 -8.40 -1.38 14.43
C LYS A 161 -7.03 -1.50 15.08
N ARG A 162 -6.47 -2.71 15.15
CA ARG A 162 -5.14 -2.94 15.74
C ARG A 162 -4.06 -2.17 14.98
N LYS A 163 -4.08 -2.22 13.65
CA LYS A 163 -3.08 -1.53 12.82
C LYS A 163 -3.21 -0.01 12.92
N VAL A 164 -4.44 0.53 12.99
CA VAL A 164 -4.67 1.97 13.23
C VAL A 164 -4.15 2.44 14.59
N LEU A 165 -4.42 1.69 15.67
CA LEU A 165 -3.93 2.00 17.02
C LEU A 165 -2.40 2.09 17.11
N ALA A 166 -1.67 1.37 16.26
CA ALA A 166 -0.21 1.46 16.21
C ALA A 166 0.26 2.87 15.76
N PHE A 167 -0.50 3.54 14.90
CA PHE A 167 -0.17 4.86 14.36
C PHE A 167 -0.45 5.99 15.36
N GLU A 168 -1.44 5.84 16.22
CA GLU A 168 -1.75 6.81 17.26
C GLU A 168 -0.55 7.04 18.20
N LYS A 169 0.23 5.98 18.46
CA LYS A 169 1.46 6.03 19.28
C LYS A 169 2.57 6.91 18.70
N ILE A 170 2.52 7.21 17.40
CA ILE A 170 3.47 8.11 16.71
C ILE A 170 2.81 9.42 16.25
N GLY A 171 1.61 9.71 16.78
CA GLY A 171 0.88 10.96 16.51
C GLY A 171 0.27 11.02 15.12
N LEU A 172 0.03 9.88 14.46
CA LEU A 172 -0.67 9.78 13.19
C LEU A 172 -2.16 9.47 13.46
N VAL A 173 -2.98 10.51 13.46
CA VAL A 173 -4.42 10.45 13.73
C VAL A 173 -5.20 11.32 12.74
N GLY A 174 -6.47 10.97 12.50
CA GLY A 174 -7.39 11.75 11.65
C GLY A 174 -6.76 12.11 10.30
N ARG A 175 -6.84 13.39 9.93
CA ARG A 175 -6.28 13.94 8.68
C ARG A 175 -4.82 13.57 8.42
N ASP A 176 -3.98 13.51 9.45
CA ASP A 176 -2.56 13.20 9.28
C ASP A 176 -2.36 11.73 8.88
N LEU A 177 -3.19 10.83 9.43
CA LEU A 177 -3.25 9.44 8.96
C LEU A 177 -3.74 9.38 7.52
N GLY A 178 -4.81 10.11 7.15
CA GLY A 178 -5.30 10.16 5.78
C GLY A 178 -4.22 10.59 4.78
N LYS A 179 -3.49 11.68 5.07
CA LYS A 179 -2.34 12.14 4.28
C LYS A 179 -1.24 11.08 4.20
N MET A 180 -0.95 10.38 5.29
CA MET A 180 0.03 9.30 5.33
C MET A 180 -0.37 8.17 4.37
N LEU A 181 -1.61 7.68 4.43
CA LEU A 181 -2.07 6.59 3.58
C LEU A 181 -2.05 6.92 2.09
N LEU A 182 -2.32 8.18 1.75
CA LEU A 182 -2.23 8.67 0.38
C LEU A 182 -0.79 8.73 -0.15
N LYS A 183 0.21 8.73 0.74
CA LYS A 183 1.63 8.74 0.42
C LYS A 183 2.26 7.35 0.51
N TYR A 184 1.89 6.56 1.52
CA TYR A 184 2.55 5.31 1.87
C TYR A 184 1.59 4.35 2.59
N PRO A 185 0.63 3.73 1.88
CA PRO A 185 -0.37 2.86 2.50
C PRO A 185 0.21 1.53 3.02
N TRP A 186 1.39 1.13 2.55
CA TRP A 186 2.16 0.00 3.10
C TRP A 186 2.52 0.15 4.58
N ILE A 187 2.33 1.33 5.18
CA ILE A 187 2.44 1.52 6.62
C ILE A 187 1.53 0.57 7.43
N PHE A 188 0.47 0.03 6.79
CA PHE A 188 -0.37 -1.00 7.37
C PHE A 188 0.29 -2.40 7.40
N SER A 189 1.32 -2.70 6.62
CA SER A 189 2.03 -3.99 6.70
C SER A 189 2.68 -4.16 8.07
N THR A 190 2.64 -5.39 8.60
CA THR A 190 3.20 -5.70 9.92
C THR A 190 4.70 -5.50 9.92
N CYS A 191 5.42 -5.96 8.89
CA CYS A 191 6.88 -5.80 8.87
C CYS A 191 7.31 -4.32 8.74
N ILE A 192 6.51 -3.48 8.09
CA ILE A 192 6.74 -2.03 8.04
C ILE A 192 6.52 -1.38 9.40
N GLN A 193 5.49 -1.81 10.14
CA GLN A 193 5.26 -1.36 11.52
C GLN A 193 6.38 -1.81 12.47
N ASP A 194 6.86 -3.04 12.33
CA ASP A 194 7.93 -3.57 13.16
C ASP A 194 9.26 -2.85 12.92
N ASN A 195 9.56 -2.53 11.65
CA ASN A 195 10.80 -1.83 11.30
C ASN A 195 10.89 -0.40 11.87
N TYR A 196 9.77 0.21 12.27
CA TYR A 196 9.81 1.48 13.02
C TYR A 196 10.65 1.36 14.29
N ASN A 197 10.52 0.25 15.04
CA ASN A 197 11.25 0.06 16.30
C ASN A 197 12.75 -0.11 16.05
N GLU A 198 13.13 -0.80 14.97
CA GLU A 198 14.52 -0.96 14.55
C GLU A 198 15.15 0.39 14.18
N ILE A 199 14.43 1.21 13.40
CA ILE A 199 14.89 2.57 13.03
C ILE A 199 15.01 3.46 14.27
N LEU A 200 14.02 3.40 15.16
CA LEU A 200 14.04 4.16 16.41
C LEU A 200 15.25 3.76 17.27
N SER A 201 15.53 2.46 17.38
CA SER A 201 16.69 1.93 18.11
C SER A 201 18.00 2.45 17.52
N LEU A 202 18.19 2.32 16.21
CA LEU A 202 19.38 2.80 15.49
C LEU A 202 19.61 4.30 15.73
N LEU A 203 18.59 5.12 15.52
CA LEU A 203 18.72 6.58 15.62
C LEU A 203 18.87 7.04 17.08
N ASN A 204 18.29 6.33 18.04
CA ASN A 204 18.48 6.60 19.46
C ASN A 204 19.92 6.33 19.91
N MET A 205 20.60 5.30 19.36
CA MET A 205 22.04 5.07 19.61
C MET A 205 22.89 6.26 19.15
N GLU A 206 22.46 6.94 18.09
CA GLU A 206 23.07 8.18 17.58
C GLU A 206 22.55 9.45 18.28
N LYS A 207 21.90 9.30 19.44
CA LYS A 207 21.32 10.40 20.25
C LYS A 207 20.28 11.26 19.50
N VAL A 208 19.62 10.71 18.48
CA VAL A 208 18.49 11.36 17.82
C VAL A 208 17.20 11.07 18.61
N PRO A 209 16.51 12.09 19.15
CA PRO A 209 15.33 11.88 19.97
C PRO A 209 14.16 11.26 19.19
N LYS A 210 13.33 10.44 19.86
CA LYS A 210 12.12 9.82 19.27
C LYS A 210 11.23 10.82 18.52
N VAL A 211 11.01 12.02 19.07
CA VAL A 211 10.15 13.04 18.44
C VAL A 211 10.65 13.48 17.05
N ILE A 212 11.97 13.41 16.83
CA ILE A 212 12.59 13.67 15.53
C ILE A 212 12.35 12.50 14.58
N VAL A 213 12.47 11.27 15.06
CA VAL A 213 12.15 10.06 14.29
C VAL A 213 10.68 10.04 13.88
N ASP A 214 9.76 10.34 14.81
CA ASP A 214 8.32 10.45 14.53
C ASP A 214 8.04 11.49 13.44
N ARG A 215 8.70 12.65 13.50
CA ARG A 215 8.59 13.72 12.48
C ARG A 215 9.16 13.26 11.13
N ALA A 216 10.29 12.56 11.14
CA ALA A 216 10.92 12.02 9.95
C ALA A 216 10.03 10.98 9.26
N VAL A 217 9.43 10.07 10.01
CA VAL A 217 8.47 9.09 9.48
C VAL A 217 7.24 9.77 8.90
N ARG A 218 6.66 10.76 9.60
CA ARG A 218 5.50 11.51 9.11
C ARG A 218 5.79 12.27 7.81
N SER A 219 6.99 12.84 7.68
CA SER A 219 7.39 13.60 6.49
C SER A 219 7.88 12.71 5.35
N TRP A 220 8.58 11.60 5.63
CA TRP A 220 9.15 10.70 4.64
C TRP A 220 9.02 9.22 5.02
N PRO A 221 7.81 8.64 4.93
CA PRO A 221 7.53 7.28 5.42
C PRO A 221 8.28 6.15 4.69
N HIS A 222 8.87 6.42 3.53
CA HIS A 222 9.69 5.45 2.78
C HIS A 222 10.90 4.96 3.58
N ILE A 223 11.35 5.70 4.61
CA ILE A 223 12.38 5.22 5.53
C ILE A 223 11.97 3.92 6.24
N LEU A 224 10.67 3.70 6.46
CA LEU A 224 10.14 2.49 7.09
C LEU A 224 10.33 1.22 6.25
N GLY A 225 10.49 1.35 4.93
CA GLY A 225 10.80 0.22 4.05
C GLY A 225 12.30 -0.10 3.98
N CYS A 226 13.17 0.75 4.52
CA CYS A 226 14.61 0.59 4.41
C CYS A 226 15.17 -0.23 5.57
N ALA A 227 16.04 -1.20 5.26
CA ALA A 227 16.77 -1.94 6.29
C ALA A 227 17.71 -1.01 7.06
N THR A 228 17.71 -1.14 8.38
CA THR A 228 18.60 -0.37 9.27
C THR A 228 20.07 -0.60 8.97
N SER A 229 20.45 -1.77 8.47
CA SER A 229 21.82 -2.06 8.01
C SER A 229 22.25 -1.14 6.86
N LYS A 230 21.36 -0.81 5.92
CA LYS A 230 21.64 0.15 4.83
C LYS A 230 21.63 1.58 5.34
N MET A 231 20.67 1.92 6.20
CA MET A 231 20.57 3.25 6.81
C MET A 231 21.81 3.59 7.64
N LYS A 232 22.37 2.61 8.35
CA LYS A 232 23.57 2.75 9.17
C LYS A 232 24.78 3.21 8.36
N VAL A 233 24.95 2.71 7.13
CA VAL A 233 26.03 3.13 6.23
C VAL A 233 25.97 4.64 5.95
N MET A 234 24.77 5.21 5.75
CA MET A 234 24.61 6.65 5.57
C MET A 234 24.82 7.44 6.87
N VAL A 235 24.39 6.90 8.00
CA VAL A 235 24.65 7.49 9.33
C VAL A 235 26.16 7.57 9.60
N GLU A 236 26.91 6.51 9.29
CA GLU A 236 28.37 6.47 9.39
C GLU A 236 29.03 7.48 8.43
N GLN A 237 28.51 7.62 7.20
CA GLN A 237 28.98 8.64 6.26
C GLN A 237 28.77 10.07 6.79
N PHE A 238 27.62 10.37 7.40
CA PHE A 238 27.39 11.66 8.06
C PHE A 238 28.36 11.88 9.21
N ALA A 239 28.63 10.83 9.99
CA ALA A 239 29.59 10.86 11.07
C ALA A 239 31.01 11.21 10.61
N GLU A 240 31.47 10.68 9.47
CA GLU A 240 32.76 11.03 8.84
C GLU A 240 32.82 12.51 8.44
N LEU A 241 31.70 13.07 8.00
CA LEU A 241 31.56 14.50 7.65
C LEU A 241 31.34 15.40 8.88
N GLY A 242 31.44 14.86 10.10
CA GLY A 242 31.26 15.61 11.35
C GLY A 242 29.79 15.92 11.72
N VAL A 243 28.83 15.26 11.07
CA VAL A 243 27.39 15.35 11.36
C VAL A 243 27.00 14.19 12.28
N LYS A 244 26.94 14.45 13.58
CA LYS A 244 26.61 13.46 14.64
C LYS A 244 25.59 14.03 15.63
N ASN A 245 24.96 13.18 16.43
CA ASN A 245 24.09 13.57 17.53
C ASN A 245 23.03 14.60 17.11
N GLU A 246 23.02 15.79 17.71
CA GLU A 246 22.08 16.86 17.40
C GLU A 246 22.09 17.27 15.93
N LYS A 247 23.28 17.36 15.29
CA LYS A 247 23.39 17.70 13.87
C LYS A 247 22.77 16.61 12.99
N LEU A 248 22.95 15.34 13.35
CA LEU A 248 22.27 14.23 12.66
C LEU A 248 20.76 14.35 12.86
N GLY A 249 20.30 14.65 14.07
CA GLY A 249 18.88 14.91 14.34
C GLY A 249 18.30 16.02 13.46
N GLN A 250 19.04 17.11 13.24
CA GLN A 250 18.64 18.19 12.33
C GLN A 250 18.52 17.70 10.88
N VAL A 251 19.49 16.92 10.38
CA VAL A 251 19.44 16.32 9.04
C VAL A 251 18.24 15.39 8.90
N VAL A 252 18.02 14.50 9.87
CA VAL A 252 16.90 13.55 9.87
C VAL A 252 15.55 14.28 9.93
N ALA A 253 15.45 15.38 10.67
CA ALA A 253 14.23 16.17 10.76
C ALA A 253 13.92 16.92 9.46
N ALA A 254 14.93 17.48 8.80
CA ALA A 254 14.78 18.34 7.63
C ALA A 254 14.70 17.53 6.32
N SER A 255 15.50 16.48 6.20
CA SER A 255 15.69 15.71 4.97
C SER A 255 15.86 14.20 5.24
N PRO A 256 14.83 13.51 5.78
CA PRO A 256 14.94 12.09 6.11
C PRO A 256 15.23 11.19 4.91
N GLN A 257 14.91 11.64 3.69
CA GLN A 257 15.23 10.93 2.45
C GLN A 257 16.73 10.70 2.24
N LEU A 258 17.61 11.49 2.88
CA LEU A 258 19.06 11.30 2.76
C LEU A 258 19.53 10.00 3.43
N LEU A 259 18.78 9.47 4.39
CA LEU A 259 19.02 8.15 5.00
C LEU A 259 18.85 6.99 4.01
N LEU A 260 18.22 7.24 2.86
CA LEU A 260 17.94 6.24 1.82
C LEU A 260 18.97 6.26 0.67
N LYS A 261 19.91 7.20 0.71
CA LYS A 261 20.94 7.34 -0.32
C LYS A 261 22.05 6.32 -0.14
N LYS A 262 22.83 6.14 -1.20
CA LYS A 262 24.16 5.52 -1.07
C LYS A 262 25.19 6.62 -0.82
N PRO A 263 26.26 6.36 -0.05
CA PRO A 263 27.28 7.37 0.23
C PRO A 263 27.87 8.00 -1.04
N GLN A 264 28.14 7.19 -2.06
CA GLN A 264 28.68 7.64 -3.35
C GLN A 264 27.76 8.67 -4.02
N GLU A 265 26.46 8.37 -4.11
CA GLU A 265 25.45 9.27 -4.68
C GLU A 265 25.26 10.57 -3.86
N PHE A 266 25.63 10.57 -2.59
CA PHE A 266 25.52 11.73 -1.71
C PHE A 266 26.73 12.67 -1.86
N LEU A 267 27.92 12.13 -2.08
CA LEU A 267 29.17 12.90 -2.19
C LEU A 267 29.36 13.53 -3.58
N GLU A 268 28.60 13.10 -4.59
CA GLU A 268 28.64 13.63 -5.96
C GLU A 268 27.79 14.91 -6.16
N VAL A 269 27.16 15.43 -5.10
CA VAL A 269 26.26 16.60 -5.13
C VAL A 269 26.95 17.85 -4.60
#